data_AF-L0WFC8-F1
#
_entry.id   AF-L0WFC8-F1
#
_cell.length_a   1.000
_cell.length_b   1.000
_cell.length_c   1.000
_cell.angle_alpha   90.00
_cell.angle_beta   90.00
_cell.angle_gamma   90.00
#
_symmetry.space_group_name_H-M   'P 1'
#
loop_
_entity.id
_entity.type
_entity.pdbx_description
1 polymer ?
#
loop_
_entity_poly.entity_id
_entity_poly.type
_entity_poly.pdbx_seq_one_letter_code
_entity_poly.pdbx_strand_id
1 'polypeptide(L)'
;MKPISLLWLLMSFCLLGGCSSAPRGPYGYTDQYLQADQSAKGAVQPDDATVQAYLALFSPLNEAYIKAHIKQVFAPALYFNDTLSTLRDRDALEQYLIKTSQQLDEMSLTPLRILRDGDSVFIMWKMEARFTLLGTQRLSRTIGISQLRFNDQGQVIFQQDFWDSSQGLDQHLPVIGPMTRWLREH
;
A
#
# COMPACT_ATOMS: atom_id res chain seq x y z
N MET A 1 51.39 19.49 -35.05
CA MET A 1 50.07 18.86 -35.24
C MET A 1 49.99 17.68 -34.28
N LYS A 2 49.24 17.79 -33.17
CA LYS A 2 49.06 16.71 -32.18
C LYS A 2 47.66 16.14 -32.38
N PRO A 3 47.48 14.81 -32.51
CA PRO A 3 46.16 14.24 -32.70
C PRO A 3 45.39 14.34 -31.38
N ILE A 4 44.33 15.12 -31.38
CA ILE A 4 43.37 15.19 -30.28
C ILE A 4 42.65 13.84 -30.27
N SER A 5 42.84 13.10 -29.18
CA SER A 5 42.30 11.77 -28.96
C SER A 5 40.77 11.79 -29.06
N LEU A 6 40.25 11.26 -30.17
CA LEU A 6 38.84 11.04 -30.48
C LEU A 6 38.24 9.87 -29.66
N LEU A 7 38.71 9.68 -28.41
CA LEU A 7 38.34 8.55 -27.55
C LEU A 7 37.48 8.97 -26.34
N TRP A 8 37.22 10.27 -26.18
CA TRP A 8 36.46 10.80 -25.04
C TRP A 8 34.97 11.06 -25.31
N LEU A 9 34.47 10.78 -26.52
CA LEU A 9 33.07 11.08 -26.89
C LEU A 9 32.11 9.90 -26.80
N LEU A 10 32.60 8.67 -26.56
CA LEU A 10 31.77 7.45 -26.58
C LEU A 10 31.40 6.90 -25.20
N MET A 11 31.86 7.54 -24.12
CA MET A 11 31.70 7.06 -22.75
C MET A 11 30.90 8.05 -21.88
N SER A 12 29.92 8.74 -22.47
CA SER A 12 29.11 9.75 -21.77
C SER A 12 27.60 9.65 -22.05
N PHE A 13 27.10 8.52 -22.57
CA PHE A 13 25.69 8.40 -22.98
C PHE A 13 24.86 7.32 -22.27
N CYS A 14 25.36 6.68 -21.21
CA CYS A 14 24.63 5.60 -20.53
C CYS A 14 24.39 5.82 -19.03
N LEU A 15 24.06 7.05 -18.59
CA LEU A 15 23.69 7.32 -17.19
C LEU A 15 22.39 8.11 -17.02
N LEU A 16 21.41 7.93 -17.91
CA LEU A 16 20.03 8.41 -17.70
C LEU A 16 19.01 7.27 -17.82
N GLY A 17 19.35 6.11 -17.25
CA GLY A 17 18.37 5.11 -16.88
C GLY A 17 17.61 5.57 -15.64
N GLY A 18 16.79 6.63 -15.77
CA GLY A 18 15.81 6.95 -14.75
C GLY A 18 14.81 5.80 -14.67
N CYS A 19 14.93 4.95 -13.65
CA CYS A 19 13.92 3.97 -13.30
C CYS A 19 12.65 4.71 -12.87
N SER A 20 11.88 5.18 -13.84
CA SER A 20 10.48 5.52 -13.63
C SER A 20 9.76 4.21 -13.35
N SER A 21 9.50 3.94 -12.07
CA SER A 21 8.63 2.86 -11.59
C SER A 21 7.14 3.17 -11.77
N ALA A 22 6.81 4.26 -12.49
CA ALA A 22 5.44 4.58 -12.79
C ALA A 22 4.86 3.46 -13.68
N PRO A 23 3.75 2.82 -13.26
CA PRO A 23 3.09 1.79 -14.05
C PRO A 23 2.78 2.35 -15.44
N ARG A 24 3.38 1.75 -16.49
CA ARG A 24 3.13 2.17 -17.88
C ARG A 24 1.85 1.50 -18.38
N GLY A 25 0.91 2.30 -18.85
CA GLY A 25 -0.30 1.82 -19.52
C GLY A 25 -1.39 1.29 -18.59
N PRO A 26 -2.53 0.86 -19.17
CA PRO A 26 -3.75 0.53 -18.43
C PRO A 26 -3.63 -0.69 -17.50
N TYR A 27 -2.57 -1.48 -17.64
CA TYR A 27 -2.34 -2.72 -16.88
C TYR A 27 -1.23 -2.63 -15.84
N GLY A 28 -0.59 -1.47 -15.66
CA GLY A 28 0.58 -1.39 -14.79
C GLY A 28 0.28 -1.70 -13.31
N TYR A 29 -0.98 -1.57 -12.86
CA TYR A 29 -1.44 -2.11 -11.57
C TYR A 29 -1.31 -3.64 -11.52
N THR A 30 -1.91 -4.32 -12.49
CA THR A 30 -1.95 -5.78 -12.59
C THR A 30 -0.56 -6.37 -12.74
N ASP A 31 0.28 -5.78 -13.59
CA ASP A 31 1.64 -6.26 -13.81
C ASP A 31 2.50 -6.17 -12.54
N GLN A 32 2.35 -5.07 -11.78
CA GLN A 32 3.08 -4.91 -10.52
C GLN A 32 2.63 -5.92 -9.46
N TYR A 33 1.33 -6.22 -9.38
CA TYR A 33 0.80 -7.26 -8.51
C TYR A 33 1.36 -8.63 -8.90
N LEU A 34 1.22 -9.03 -10.17
CA LEU A 34 1.66 -10.34 -10.66
C LEU A 34 3.17 -10.55 -10.45
N GLN A 35 3.97 -9.51 -10.68
CA GLN A 35 5.40 -9.56 -10.43
C GLN A 35 5.73 -9.72 -8.94
N ALA A 36 5.05 -8.99 -8.06
CA ALA A 36 5.27 -9.05 -6.63
C ALA A 36 4.83 -10.38 -6.01
N ASP A 37 3.69 -10.93 -6.47
CA ASP A 37 3.17 -12.22 -6.03
C ASP A 37 4.15 -13.37 -6.34
N GLN A 38 4.80 -13.31 -7.51
CA GLN A 38 5.85 -14.26 -7.88
C GLN A 38 7.17 -14.08 -7.10
N SER A 39 7.47 -12.85 -6.66
CA SER A 39 8.75 -12.55 -6.00
C SER A 39 8.71 -12.67 -4.48
N ALA A 40 7.54 -12.78 -3.86
CA ALA A 40 7.35 -12.95 -2.41
C ALA A 40 7.73 -14.37 -1.94
N LYS A 41 8.98 -14.77 -2.22
CA LYS A 41 9.58 -16.04 -1.78
C LYS A 41 9.91 -16.00 -0.28
N GLY A 42 9.85 -17.16 0.37
CA GLY A 42 10.15 -17.28 1.80
C GLY A 42 8.98 -16.87 2.70
N ALA A 43 7.78 -16.70 2.12
CA ALA A 43 6.58 -16.51 2.89
C ALA A 43 6.26 -17.75 3.73
N VAL A 44 5.86 -17.52 4.97
CA VAL A 44 5.46 -18.56 5.92
C VAL A 44 4.09 -18.25 6.47
N GLN A 45 3.40 -19.29 6.92
CA GLN A 45 2.10 -19.14 7.56
C GLN A 45 2.28 -18.47 8.94
N PRO A 46 1.66 -17.30 9.19
CA PRO A 46 1.78 -16.62 10.48
C PRO A 46 0.88 -17.28 11.54
N ASP A 47 1.29 -17.16 12.80
CA ASP A 47 0.43 -17.50 13.94
C ASP A 47 -0.67 -16.43 14.17
N ASP A 48 -1.58 -16.71 15.09
CA ASP A 48 -2.70 -15.80 15.37
C ASP A 48 -2.21 -14.47 15.97
N ALA A 49 -1.16 -14.50 16.81
CA ALA A 49 -0.61 -13.30 17.43
C ALA A 49 -0.04 -12.32 16.40
N THR A 50 0.64 -12.83 15.38
CA THR A 50 1.17 -12.06 14.24
C THR A 50 0.05 -11.40 13.46
N VAL A 51 -1.04 -12.14 13.17
CA VAL A 51 -2.20 -11.56 12.48
C VAL A 51 -2.89 -10.50 13.33
N GLN A 52 -2.97 -10.68 14.65
CA GLN A 52 -3.53 -9.66 15.55
C GLN A 52 -2.66 -8.40 15.61
N ALA A 53 -1.33 -8.54 15.62
CA ALA A 53 -0.41 -7.39 15.58
C ALA A 53 -0.59 -6.57 14.29
N TYR A 54 -0.79 -7.24 13.15
CA TYR A 54 -1.15 -6.58 11.89
C TYR A 54 -2.47 -5.81 12.01
N LEU A 55 -3.54 -6.46 12.48
CA LEU A 55 -4.87 -5.85 12.61
C LEU A 55 -4.87 -4.64 13.54
N ALA A 56 -4.14 -4.72 14.65
CA ALA A 56 -4.03 -3.65 15.63
C ALA A 56 -3.44 -2.36 15.05
N LEU A 57 -2.61 -2.46 14.00
CA LEU A 57 -2.05 -1.29 13.32
C LEU A 57 -3.11 -0.44 12.60
N PHE A 58 -4.22 -1.07 12.18
CA PHE A 58 -5.29 -0.43 11.40
C PHE A 58 -6.59 -0.21 12.20
N SER A 59 -6.58 -0.43 13.52
CA SER A 59 -7.80 -0.43 14.34
C SER A 59 -7.54 0.03 15.79
N PRO A 60 -7.63 1.35 16.07
CA PRO A 60 -7.77 2.44 15.09
C PRO A 60 -6.45 2.75 14.39
N LEU A 61 -6.52 3.33 13.20
CA LEU A 61 -5.34 3.88 12.51
C LEU A 61 -4.86 5.12 13.28
N ASN A 62 -3.74 4.98 13.98
CA ASN A 62 -3.24 6.01 14.90
C ASN A 62 -1.75 6.26 14.70
N GLU A 63 -1.36 7.52 14.50
CA GLU A 63 0.03 7.92 14.26
C GLU A 63 1.02 7.41 15.33
N ALA A 64 0.68 7.55 16.62
CA ALA A 64 1.57 7.13 17.69
C ALA A 64 1.73 5.60 17.73
N TYR A 65 0.64 4.86 17.49
CA TYR A 65 0.67 3.42 17.43
C TYR A 65 1.47 2.92 16.21
N ILE A 66 1.30 3.56 15.04
CA ILE A 66 2.06 3.26 13.82
C ILE A 66 3.55 3.41 14.08
N LYS A 67 4.01 4.57 14.57
CA LYS A 67 5.42 4.84 14.85
C LYS A 67 6.06 3.82 15.80
N ALA A 68 5.28 3.34 16.77
CA ALA A 68 5.76 2.38 17.75
C ALA A 68 5.83 0.93 17.22
N HIS A 69 4.92 0.52 16.33
CA HIS A 69 4.73 -0.90 16.00
C HIS A 69 5.03 -1.27 14.55
N ILE A 70 5.15 -0.31 13.63
CA ILE A 70 5.30 -0.60 12.19
C ILE A 70 6.52 -1.47 11.86
N LYS A 71 7.60 -1.35 12.63
CA LYS A 71 8.82 -2.17 12.45
C LYS A 71 8.63 -3.64 12.85
N GLN A 72 7.65 -3.93 13.70
CA GLN A 72 7.28 -5.28 14.10
C GLN A 72 6.30 -5.89 13.10
N VAL A 73 5.46 -5.08 12.47
CA VAL A 73 4.41 -5.54 11.55
C VAL A 73 4.90 -5.67 10.11
N PHE A 74 5.77 -4.77 9.64
CA PHE A 74 6.21 -4.72 8.24
C PHE A 74 7.73 -4.89 8.10
N ALA A 75 8.14 -5.68 7.10
CA ALA A 75 9.54 -5.89 6.78
C ALA A 75 10.15 -4.61 6.15
N PRO A 76 11.47 -4.38 6.25
CA PRO A 76 12.09 -3.18 5.66
C PRO A 76 11.82 -3.03 4.16
N ALA A 77 11.89 -4.13 3.41
CA ALA A 77 11.50 -4.23 2.01
C ALA A 77 10.22 -5.07 1.91
N LEU A 78 9.22 -4.56 1.21
CA LEU A 78 7.93 -5.21 1.07
C LEU A 78 7.27 -4.83 -0.26
N TYR A 79 6.13 -5.44 -0.56
CA TYR A 79 5.16 -4.91 -1.51
C TYR A 79 3.90 -4.50 -0.75
N PHE A 80 3.46 -3.26 -0.90
CA PHE A 80 2.19 -2.78 -0.38
C PHE A 80 1.40 -2.14 -1.50
N ASN A 81 0.13 -2.51 -1.62
CA ASN A 81 -0.82 -1.85 -2.48
C ASN A 81 -2.21 -1.88 -1.84
N ASP A 82 -2.82 -0.70 -1.67
CA ASP A 82 -4.17 -0.52 -1.11
C ASP A 82 -5.19 -0.05 -2.16
N THR A 83 -4.90 -0.28 -3.45
CA THR A 83 -5.56 0.26 -4.64
C THR A 83 -5.34 1.76 -4.92
N LEU A 84 -4.86 2.55 -3.94
CA LEU A 84 -4.61 3.98 -4.10
C LEU A 84 -3.13 4.29 -4.27
N SER A 85 -2.27 3.54 -3.59
CA SER A 85 -0.82 3.71 -3.59
C SER A 85 -0.11 2.36 -3.79
N THR A 86 1.11 2.40 -4.30
CA THR A 86 2.00 1.22 -4.31
C THR A 86 3.33 1.60 -3.73
N LEU A 87 3.76 0.89 -2.68
CA LEU A 87 4.97 1.18 -1.92
C LEU A 87 5.85 -0.07 -1.83
N ARG A 88 7.17 0.15 -1.73
CA ARG A 88 8.17 -0.92 -1.78
C ARG A 88 9.08 -1.01 -0.54
N ASP A 89 8.93 -0.06 0.37
CA ASP A 89 9.72 0.03 1.59
C ASP A 89 8.87 0.50 2.76
N ARG A 90 9.26 0.09 3.96
CA ARG A 90 8.50 0.35 5.18
C ARG A 90 8.47 1.82 5.56
N ASP A 91 9.55 2.56 5.31
CA ASP A 91 9.65 3.94 5.76
C ASP A 91 8.69 4.83 4.96
N ALA A 92 8.55 4.58 3.65
CA ALA A 92 7.52 5.19 2.81
C ALA A 92 6.10 4.77 3.23
N LEU A 93 5.89 3.50 3.60
CA LEU A 93 4.61 3.01 4.13
C LEU A 93 4.25 3.70 5.45
N GLU A 94 5.20 3.85 6.37
CA GLU A 94 4.99 4.57 7.64
C GLU A 94 4.53 6.00 7.39
N GLN A 95 5.24 6.74 6.53
CA GLN A 95 4.87 8.10 6.17
C GLN A 95 3.48 8.17 5.52
N TYR A 96 3.17 7.21 4.65
CA TYR A 96 1.87 7.10 4.00
C TYR A 96 0.75 6.89 5.01
N LEU A 97 0.87 5.90 5.90
CA LEU A 97 -0.14 5.59 6.92
C LEU A 97 -0.32 6.74 7.92
N ILE A 98 0.77 7.40 8.34
CA ILE A 98 0.69 8.58 9.20
C ILE A 98 -0.09 9.70 8.51
N LYS A 99 0.25 10.01 7.25
CA LYS A 99 -0.47 11.03 6.48
C LYS A 99 -1.95 10.67 6.32
N THR A 100 -2.28 9.41 6.06
CA THR A 100 -3.67 8.93 6.01
C THR A 100 -4.37 9.14 7.35
N SER A 101 -3.73 8.81 8.47
CA SER A 101 -4.31 8.99 9.81
C SER A 101 -4.59 10.47 10.15
N GLN A 102 -3.79 11.40 9.64
CA GLN A 102 -3.97 12.84 9.85
C GLN A 102 -5.11 13.45 9.01
N GLN A 103 -5.53 12.76 7.95
CA GLN A 103 -6.62 13.19 7.07
C GLN A 103 -8.00 12.68 7.51
N LEU A 104 -8.04 11.77 8.48
CA LEU A 104 -9.25 11.15 8.99
C LEU A 104 -9.46 11.58 10.44
N ASP A 105 -10.72 11.76 10.85
CA ASP A 105 -11.05 11.98 12.26
C ASP A 105 -10.92 10.66 13.04
N GLU A 106 -11.29 9.54 12.39
CA GLU A 106 -11.19 8.19 12.92
C GLU A 106 -11.20 7.18 11.78
N MET A 107 -10.43 6.09 11.89
CA MET A 107 -10.52 4.96 10.96
C MET A 107 -10.25 3.67 11.71
N SER A 108 -11.13 2.67 11.53
CA SER A 108 -10.93 1.35 12.10
C SER A 108 -11.27 0.26 11.09
N LEU A 109 -10.39 -0.72 10.99
CA LEU A 109 -10.58 -1.95 10.22
C LEU A 109 -11.07 -3.06 11.18
N THR A 110 -12.22 -3.65 10.87
CA THR A 110 -12.79 -4.78 11.59
C THR A 110 -12.65 -6.05 10.75
N PRO A 111 -11.92 -7.08 11.21
CA PRO A 111 -11.86 -8.35 10.50
C PRO A 111 -13.22 -9.06 10.55
N LEU A 112 -13.71 -9.49 9.39
CA LEU A 112 -14.94 -10.29 9.25
C LEU A 112 -14.63 -11.78 9.09
N ARG A 113 -13.55 -12.08 8.36
CA ARG A 113 -13.07 -13.45 8.15
C ARG A 113 -11.59 -13.45 7.87
N ILE A 114 -10.89 -14.46 8.41
CA ILE A 114 -9.48 -14.73 8.11
C ILE A 114 -9.44 -16.11 7.45
N LEU A 115 -8.89 -16.17 6.24
CA LEU A 115 -8.62 -17.41 5.52
C LEU A 115 -7.11 -17.57 5.37
N ARG A 116 -6.66 -18.82 5.42
CA ARG A 116 -5.26 -19.22 5.40
C ARG A 116 -5.11 -20.23 4.26
N ASP A 117 -4.34 -19.90 3.24
CA ASP A 117 -4.13 -20.76 2.07
C ASP A 117 -2.67 -20.69 1.62
N GLY A 118 -1.99 -21.84 1.67
CA GLY A 118 -0.55 -21.92 1.43
C GLY A 118 0.24 -20.98 2.34
N ASP A 119 0.96 -20.05 1.73
CA ASP A 119 1.78 -19.02 2.36
C ASP A 119 1.07 -17.66 2.49
N SER A 120 -0.21 -17.62 2.15
CA SER A 120 -1.01 -16.42 2.05
C SER A 120 -2.13 -16.41 3.09
N VAL A 121 -2.36 -15.22 3.67
CA VAL A 121 -3.49 -14.94 4.56
C VAL A 121 -4.41 -13.94 3.86
N PHE A 122 -5.68 -14.29 3.76
CA PHE A 122 -6.72 -13.42 3.23
C PHE A 122 -7.59 -12.92 4.38
N ILE A 123 -7.69 -11.61 4.55
CA ILE A 123 -8.52 -10.99 5.57
C ILE A 123 -9.65 -10.25 4.88
N MET A 124 -10.87 -10.77 4.97
CA MET A 124 -12.06 -10.01 4.62
C MET A 124 -12.38 -9.06 5.77
N TRP A 125 -12.57 -7.79 5.47
CA TRP A 125 -12.72 -6.75 6.47
C TRP A 125 -13.86 -5.78 6.14
N LYS A 126 -14.34 -5.11 7.19
CA LYS A 126 -15.14 -3.89 7.12
C LYS A 126 -14.29 -2.74 7.61
N MET A 127 -14.18 -1.67 6.83
CA MET A 127 -13.55 -0.43 7.27
C MET A 127 -14.62 0.62 7.54
N GLU A 128 -14.49 1.32 8.66
CA GLU A 128 -15.30 2.50 8.96
C GLU A 128 -14.35 3.69 9.12
N ALA A 129 -14.60 4.76 8.36
CA ALA A 129 -13.79 5.97 8.38
C ALA A 129 -14.68 7.19 8.59
N ARG A 130 -14.33 8.02 9.58
CA ARG A 130 -14.93 9.32 9.84
C ARG A 130 -13.98 10.41 9.44
N PHE A 131 -14.49 11.47 8.84
CA PHE A 131 -13.70 12.62 8.45
C PHE A 131 -14.61 13.85 8.28
N THR A 132 -14.02 15.04 8.40
CA THR A 132 -14.73 16.30 8.27
C THR A 132 -14.40 16.97 6.94
N LEU A 133 -15.43 17.21 6.12
CA LEU A 133 -15.31 17.90 4.83
C LEU A 133 -16.21 19.14 4.83
N LEU A 134 -15.62 20.32 4.60
CA LEU A 134 -16.33 21.60 4.59
C LEU A 134 -17.19 21.82 5.85
N GLY A 135 -16.66 21.45 7.02
CA GLY A 135 -17.35 21.59 8.32
C GLY A 135 -18.44 20.56 8.58
N THR A 136 -18.67 19.59 7.68
CA THR A 136 -19.64 18.51 7.86
C THR A 136 -18.92 17.19 8.10
N GLN A 137 -19.25 16.50 9.19
CA GLN A 137 -18.78 15.14 9.44
C GLN A 137 -19.42 14.15 8.46
N ARG A 138 -18.61 13.23 7.97
CA ARG A 138 -19.01 12.16 7.05
C ARG A 138 -18.55 10.83 7.63
N LEU A 139 -19.29 9.77 7.28
CA LEU A 139 -18.97 8.40 7.62
C LEU A 139 -18.93 7.58 6.33
N SER A 140 -17.79 6.96 6.05
CA SER A 140 -17.66 5.96 5.00
C SER A 140 -17.62 4.56 5.61
N ARG A 141 -18.28 3.61 4.95
CA ARG A 141 -18.22 2.19 5.29
C ARG A 141 -17.92 1.39 4.04
N THR A 142 -16.87 0.59 4.07
CA THR A 142 -16.45 -0.23 2.93
C THR A 142 -16.18 -1.66 3.35
N ILE A 143 -16.30 -2.55 2.38
CA ILE A 143 -15.90 -3.95 2.48
C ILE A 143 -14.73 -4.18 1.53
N GLY A 144 -13.77 -4.97 1.97
CA GLY A 144 -12.63 -5.36 1.16
C GLY A 144 -12.02 -6.66 1.65
N ILE A 145 -10.99 -7.09 0.92
CA ILE A 145 -10.16 -8.24 1.26
C ILE A 145 -8.70 -7.82 1.10
N SER A 146 -7.87 -8.09 2.10
CA SER A 146 -6.41 -7.98 1.97
C SER A 146 -5.81 -9.37 1.79
N GLN A 147 -4.97 -9.55 0.78
CA GLN A 147 -4.05 -10.67 0.67
C GLN A 147 -2.73 -10.27 1.30
N LEU A 148 -2.22 -11.10 2.21
CA LEU A 148 -1.01 -10.86 2.98
C LEU A 148 -0.07 -12.05 2.89
N ARG A 149 1.25 -11.80 2.89
CA ARG A 149 2.29 -12.81 3.13
C ARG A 149 3.31 -12.31 4.15
N PHE A 150 3.79 -13.22 4.98
CA PHE A 150 4.66 -12.91 6.12
C PHE A 150 6.01 -13.63 6.00
N ASN A 151 7.10 -12.99 6.45
CA ASN A 151 8.40 -13.66 6.59
C ASN A 151 8.49 -14.45 7.92
N ASP A 152 9.62 -15.13 8.13
CA ASP A 152 9.93 -15.91 9.33
C ASP A 152 10.06 -15.07 10.61
N GLN A 153 10.21 -13.75 10.50
CA GLN A 153 10.14 -12.82 11.63
C GLN A 153 8.72 -12.36 11.96
N GLY A 154 7.69 -12.88 11.27
CA GLY A 154 6.30 -12.47 11.47
C GLY A 154 5.98 -11.09 10.88
N GLN A 155 6.79 -10.59 9.96
CA GLN A 155 6.58 -9.29 9.31
C GLN A 155 5.94 -9.47 7.93
N VAL A 156 5.02 -8.59 7.58
CA VAL A 156 4.42 -8.52 6.25
C VAL A 156 5.48 -8.12 5.22
N ILE A 157 5.63 -8.96 4.20
CA ILE A 157 6.49 -8.74 3.03
C ILE A 157 5.68 -8.48 1.76
N PHE A 158 4.39 -8.80 1.78
CA PHE A 158 3.46 -8.58 0.68
C PHE A 158 2.08 -8.25 1.22
N GLN A 159 1.47 -7.18 0.72
CA GLN A 159 0.09 -6.81 0.95
C GLN A 159 -0.53 -6.29 -0.36
N GLN A 160 -1.67 -6.86 -0.71
CA GLN A 160 -2.56 -6.36 -1.76
C GLN A 160 -3.98 -6.27 -1.23
N ASP A 161 -4.58 -5.09 -1.28
CA ASP A 161 -6.00 -4.92 -0.98
C ASP A 161 -6.85 -5.00 -2.25
N PHE A 162 -7.99 -5.67 -2.12
CA PHE A 162 -9.04 -5.77 -3.10
C PHE A 162 -10.30 -5.17 -2.49
N TRP A 163 -10.64 -3.96 -2.89
CA TRP A 163 -11.87 -3.32 -2.48
C TRP A 163 -12.38 -2.40 -3.58
N ASP A 164 -13.69 -2.19 -3.61
CA ASP A 164 -14.29 -1.31 -4.60
C ASP A 164 -14.25 0.13 -4.09
N SER A 165 -13.27 0.88 -4.59
CA SER A 165 -13.16 2.30 -4.30
C SER A 165 -14.39 3.08 -4.72
N SER A 166 -15.14 2.62 -5.72
CA SER A 166 -16.38 3.24 -6.21
C SER A 166 -17.58 3.05 -5.28
N GLN A 167 -17.61 1.99 -4.44
CA GLN A 167 -18.66 1.81 -3.42
C GLN A 167 -18.36 2.51 -2.09
N GLY A 168 -17.08 2.70 -1.76
CA GLY A 168 -16.66 3.64 -0.71
C GLY A 168 -16.76 5.11 -1.12
N LEU A 169 -17.04 5.35 -2.40
CA LEU A 169 -17.11 6.64 -3.10
C LEU A 169 -18.47 7.32 -2.95
N ASP A 170 -18.97 7.43 -1.73
CA ASP A 170 -19.43 8.77 -1.37
C ASP A 170 -18.14 9.60 -1.40
N GLN A 171 -17.92 10.38 -2.47
CA GLN A 171 -16.69 11.01 -2.98
C GLN A 171 -15.95 11.96 -2.01
N HIS A 172 -15.77 11.51 -0.79
CA HIS A 172 -15.60 12.33 0.38
C HIS A 172 -14.35 11.93 1.17
N LEU A 173 -13.81 10.71 0.99
CA LEU A 173 -12.50 10.36 1.56
C LEU A 173 -11.42 11.30 1.00
N PRO A 174 -10.78 12.14 1.84
CA PRO A 174 -9.82 13.15 1.38
C PRO A 174 -8.55 12.56 0.77
N VAL A 175 -8.33 11.26 0.95
CA VAL A 175 -7.17 10.51 0.45
C VAL A 175 -7.28 10.25 -1.07
N ILE A 176 -8.50 10.19 -1.61
CA ILE A 176 -8.73 10.00 -3.05
C ILE A 176 -8.70 11.38 -3.72
N GLY A 177 -7.62 11.66 -4.44
CA GLY A 177 -7.36 12.99 -5.03
C GLY A 177 -8.45 13.48 -6.00
N PRO A 178 -8.56 14.80 -6.23
CA PRO A 178 -9.63 15.42 -7.04
C PRO A 178 -9.68 14.97 -8.50
N MET A 179 -8.56 14.48 -9.06
CA MET A 179 -8.44 14.17 -10.49
C MET A 179 -9.23 12.92 -10.92
N THR A 180 -9.47 11.98 -10.00
CA THR A 180 -10.32 10.80 -10.27
C THR A 180 -11.81 11.14 -10.31
N ARG A 181 -12.22 12.28 -9.74
CA ARG A 181 -13.62 12.77 -9.79
C ARG A 181 -14.01 13.25 -11.19
N TRP A 182 -13.10 13.94 -11.90
CA TRP A 182 -13.40 14.54 -13.20
C TRP A 182 -13.55 13.52 -14.34
N LEU A 183 -12.76 12.44 -14.31
CA LEU A 183 -12.74 11.39 -15.35
C LEU A 183 -14.00 10.49 -15.40
N ARG A 184 -14.97 10.68 -14.49
CA ARG A 184 -16.22 9.91 -14.44
C ARG A 184 -17.44 10.74 -14.85
N GLU A 185 -17.33 12.07 -14.80
CA GLU A 185 -18.41 12.98 -15.22
C GLU A 185 -18.38 13.28 -16.73
N HIS A 186 -17.39 12.73 -17.45
CA HIS A 186 -17.21 12.80 -18.90
C HIS A 186 -16.78 11.43 -19.43
#